data_AF-A0A916Z325-F1
#
_entry.id   AF-A0A916Z325-F1
#
_cell.length_a   1.000
_cell.length_b   1.000
_cell.length_c   1.000
_cell.angle_alpha   90.00
_cell.angle_beta   90.00
_cell.angle_gamma   90.00
#
_symmetry.space_group_name_H-M   'P 1'
#
loop_
_entity.id
_entity.type
_entity.pdbx_description
1 polymer ?
#
loop_
_entity_poly.entity_id
_entity_poly.type
_entity_poly.pdbx_seq_one_letter_code
_entity_poly.pdbx_strand_id
1 'polypeptide(L)'
;MIKTGLLGVLLTISLLAEGQAISVSGNWLPSITAISTTGSDYSPSTLTSAANQTLITASGLGSLLVAKNYRISVSKTNTDWHNNLVLTARRTGAGTPSILSAVSASGGTTAQTITNISTAFFTINVSFLSLGGISLSNIPIEYSLSGISVILPVKTYSTTITYTIVEL
;
A
#
# COMPACT_ATOMS: atom_id res chain seq x y z
N MET A 1 23.28 30.42 33.33
CA MET A 1 23.08 30.66 31.87
C MET A 1 23.10 29.38 31.02
N ILE A 2 23.80 28.30 31.41
CA ILE A 2 23.86 27.06 30.62
C ILE A 2 22.56 26.22 30.68
N LYS A 3 21.86 26.18 31.83
CA LYS A 3 20.61 25.42 31.99
C LYS A 3 19.45 25.92 31.12
N THR A 4 19.33 27.23 30.93
CA THR A 4 18.25 27.85 30.14
C THR A 4 18.47 27.67 28.63
N GLY A 5 19.73 27.68 28.18
CA GLY A 5 20.08 27.37 26.79
C GLY A 5 19.85 25.90 26.44
N LEU A 6 20.18 24.98 27.35
CA LEU A 6 19.93 23.54 27.15
C LEU A 6 18.43 23.23 27.09
N LEU A 7 17.61 23.88 27.91
CA LEU A 7 16.16 23.71 27.90
C LEU A 7 15.51 24.26 26.61
N GLY A 8 16.03 25.38 26.08
CA GLY A 8 15.59 25.94 24.81
C GLY A 8 15.92 25.06 23.61
N VAL A 9 17.11 24.44 23.60
CA VAL A 9 17.50 23.47 22.56
C VAL A 9 16.70 22.17 22.65
N LEU A 10 16.39 21.69 23.87
CA LEU A 10 15.58 20.49 24.04
C LEU A 10 14.13 20.70 23.57
N LEU A 11 13.56 21.88 23.83
CA LEU A 11 12.20 22.25 23.42
C LEU A 11 12.06 22.37 21.90
N THR A 12 13.09 22.87 21.20
CA THR A 12 13.10 22.96 19.74
C THR A 12 13.31 21.61 19.07
N ILE A 13 14.08 20.69 19.66
CA ILE A 13 14.28 19.33 19.14
C ILE A 13 12.99 18.49 19.22
N SER A 14 12.21 18.62 20.30
CA SER A 14 10.94 17.89 20.45
C SER A 14 9.83 18.34 19.49
N LEU A 15 9.93 19.54 18.91
CA LEU A 15 9.00 20.05 17.89
C LEU A 15 9.31 19.52 16.47
N LEU A 16 10.44 18.81 16.30
CA LEU A 16 10.89 18.27 15.02
C LEU A 16 10.63 16.75 14.90
N ALA A 17 9.98 16.14 15.90
CA ALA A 17 9.61 14.75 15.88
C ALA A 17 8.33 14.55 15.05
N GLU A 18 8.49 14.26 13.77
CA GLU A 18 7.38 13.85 12.92
C GLU A 18 7.19 12.33 12.98
N GLY A 19 5.95 11.90 13.25
CA GLY A 19 5.59 10.49 13.23
C GLY A 19 5.33 10.03 11.79
N GLN A 20 5.93 8.90 11.40
CA GLN A 20 5.61 8.23 10.14
C GLN A 20 4.16 7.73 10.18
N ALA A 21 3.41 8.02 9.13
CA ALA A 21 2.04 7.53 9.00
C ALA A 21 1.80 6.98 7.58
N ILE A 22 1.03 5.90 7.53
CA ILE A 22 0.49 5.35 6.30
C ILE A 22 -1.03 5.36 6.40
N SER A 23 -1.69 5.92 5.39
CA SER A 23 -3.13 5.84 5.23
C SER A 23 -3.45 5.12 3.92
N VAL A 24 -4.48 4.29 3.97
CA VAL A 24 -4.92 3.45 2.86
C VAL A 24 -6.41 3.68 2.69
N SER A 25 -6.83 4.04 1.48
CA SER A 25 -8.24 4.15 1.11
C SER A 25 -8.57 3.23 -0.04
N GLY A 26 -9.82 2.77 -0.09
CA GLY A 26 -10.30 1.85 -1.13
C GLY A 26 -10.96 0.62 -0.54
N ASN A 27 -11.97 0.13 -1.24
CA ASN A 27 -12.66 -1.12 -0.94
C ASN A 27 -13.04 -1.78 -2.27
N TRP A 28 -12.62 -3.02 -2.47
CA TRP A 28 -12.90 -3.77 -3.70
C TRP A 28 -13.89 -4.88 -3.41
N LEU A 29 -15.09 -4.76 -4.00
CA LEU A 29 -16.20 -5.71 -3.85
C LEU A 29 -16.58 -6.29 -5.21
N PRO A 30 -15.72 -7.11 -5.83
CA PRO A 30 -16.03 -7.71 -7.12
C PRO A 30 -17.17 -8.72 -6.98
N SER A 31 -18.08 -8.73 -7.94
CA SER A 31 -19.15 -9.73 -8.05
C SER A 31 -18.99 -10.53 -9.34
N ILE A 32 -19.37 -11.81 -9.29
CA ILE A 32 -19.35 -12.71 -10.43
C ILE A 32 -20.79 -13.06 -10.77
N THR A 33 -21.15 -12.98 -12.04
CA THR A 33 -22.47 -13.37 -12.50
C THR A 33 -22.64 -14.89 -12.41
N ALA A 34 -23.81 -15.33 -11.95
CA ALA A 34 -24.15 -16.75 -11.91
C ALA A 34 -24.13 -17.34 -13.33
N ILE A 35 -23.65 -18.58 -13.44
CA ILE A 35 -23.58 -19.29 -14.71
C ILE A 35 -25.00 -19.72 -15.09
N SER A 36 -25.42 -19.38 -16.32
CA SER A 36 -26.77 -19.66 -16.83
C SER A 36 -26.87 -20.96 -17.63
N THR A 37 -25.75 -21.60 -17.95
CA THR A 37 -25.68 -22.82 -18.76
C THR A 37 -24.94 -23.93 -18.03
N THR A 38 -25.58 -25.10 -17.92
CA THR A 38 -24.98 -26.29 -17.31
C THR A 38 -23.70 -26.69 -18.04
N GLY A 39 -22.62 -26.95 -17.31
CA GLY A 39 -21.34 -27.38 -17.87
C GLY A 39 -20.38 -26.26 -18.26
N SER A 40 -20.77 -24.99 -18.12
CA SER A 40 -19.88 -23.83 -18.29
C SER A 40 -19.19 -23.45 -16.97
N ASP A 41 -17.97 -22.89 -17.04
CA ASP A 41 -17.32 -22.24 -15.90
C ASP A 41 -17.62 -20.73 -15.86
N TYR A 42 -17.24 -20.05 -14.78
CA TYR A 42 -17.37 -18.60 -14.64
C TYR A 42 -16.54 -17.87 -15.70
N SER A 43 -17.16 -16.88 -16.34
CA SER A 43 -16.51 -15.98 -17.28
C SER A 43 -16.75 -14.52 -16.86
N PRO A 44 -15.71 -13.72 -16.62
CA PRO A 44 -14.28 -14.06 -16.72
C PRO A 44 -13.77 -14.87 -15.51
N SER A 45 -12.78 -15.73 -15.72
CA SER A 45 -12.10 -16.50 -14.66
C SER A 45 -11.14 -15.66 -13.80
N THR A 46 -10.90 -14.43 -14.24
CA THR A 46 -10.08 -13.43 -13.55
C THR A 46 -10.82 -12.11 -13.51
N LEU A 47 -10.85 -11.48 -12.35
CA LEU A 47 -11.42 -10.15 -12.14
C LEU A 47 -10.30 -9.17 -11.86
N THR A 48 -10.38 -7.99 -12.46
CA THR A 48 -9.40 -6.91 -12.24
C THR A 48 -10.15 -5.68 -11.74
N SER A 49 -9.60 -5.02 -10.73
CA SER A 49 -10.17 -3.79 -10.19
C SER A 49 -9.87 -2.58 -11.08
N ALA A 50 -10.38 -1.40 -10.70
CA ALA A 50 -9.88 -0.15 -11.27
C ALA A 50 -8.38 0.04 -10.97
N ALA A 51 -7.67 0.78 -11.83
CA ALA A 51 -6.24 1.03 -11.69
C ALA A 51 -5.86 1.77 -10.39
N ASN A 52 -6.80 2.53 -9.83
CA ASN A 52 -6.70 3.30 -8.59
C ASN A 52 -7.64 2.78 -7.49
N GLN A 53 -7.93 1.48 -7.49
CA GLN A 53 -8.86 0.85 -6.56
C GLN A 53 -8.49 1.08 -5.09
N THR A 54 -7.19 1.07 -4.79
CA THR A 54 -6.66 1.51 -3.50
C THR A 54 -5.69 2.65 -3.71
N LEU A 55 -5.77 3.67 -2.86
CA LEU A 55 -4.82 4.78 -2.80
C LEU A 55 -4.06 4.70 -1.48
N ILE A 56 -2.73 4.67 -1.56
CA ILE A 56 -1.85 4.73 -0.41
C ILE A 56 -1.28 6.13 -0.30
N THR A 57 -1.33 6.70 0.90
CA THR A 57 -0.61 7.94 1.24
C THR A 57 0.35 7.65 2.38
N ALA A 58 1.62 7.99 2.17
CA ALA A 58 2.65 7.92 3.19
C ALA A 58 3.08 9.34 3.56
N SER A 59 3.15 9.66 4.85
CA SER A 59 3.45 10.99 5.38
C SER A 59 4.42 10.91 6.57
N GLY A 60 5.02 12.05 6.94
CA GLY A 60 6.08 12.08 7.95
C GLY A 60 7.32 11.35 7.46
N LEU A 61 7.58 11.40 6.15
CA LEU A 61 8.75 10.78 5.56
C LEU A 61 9.96 11.72 5.70
N GLY A 62 11.09 11.15 6.05
CA GLY A 62 12.38 11.84 6.07
C GLY A 62 12.61 12.69 7.31
N SER A 63 13.86 13.15 7.42
CA SER A 63 14.30 14.14 8.41
C SER A 63 15.27 15.09 7.70
N LEU A 64 15.39 16.31 8.21
CA LEU A 64 16.14 17.39 7.58
C LEU A 64 17.57 16.93 7.22
N LEU A 65 17.94 17.06 5.94
CA LEU A 65 19.27 16.78 5.35
C LEU A 65 19.71 15.31 5.21
N VAL A 66 18.87 14.32 5.52
CA VAL A 66 19.25 12.90 5.38
C VAL A 66 18.35 12.20 4.37
N ALA A 67 18.96 11.62 3.34
CA ALA A 67 18.24 10.74 2.42
C ALA A 67 17.76 9.48 3.17
N LYS A 68 16.52 9.08 2.93
CA LYS A 68 15.89 7.96 3.63
C LYS A 68 15.14 7.09 2.63
N ASN A 69 15.14 5.78 2.89
CA ASN A 69 14.37 4.84 2.11
C ASN A 69 13.34 4.18 3.01
N TYR A 70 12.13 4.00 2.48
CA TYR A 70 11.05 3.34 3.17
C TYR A 70 10.64 2.14 2.35
N ARG A 71 10.46 1.00 3.01
CA ARG A 71 9.90 -0.20 2.41
C ARG A 71 8.42 -0.29 2.76
N ILE A 72 7.60 -0.40 1.72
CA ILE A 72 6.19 -0.77 1.87
C ILE A 72 6.09 -2.28 1.68
N SER A 73 5.58 -2.95 2.70
CA SER A 73 5.29 -4.38 2.68
C SER A 73 3.80 -4.62 2.61
N VAL A 74 3.39 -5.70 1.96
CA VAL A 74 1.99 -6.11 1.82
C VAL A 74 1.79 -7.52 2.37
N SER A 75 0.68 -7.70 3.07
CA SER A 75 0.18 -9.01 3.50
C SER A 75 -1.35 -9.00 3.45
N LYS A 76 -1.95 -10.18 3.53
CA LYS A 76 -3.39 -10.31 3.70
C LYS A 76 -3.75 -11.17 4.91
N THR A 77 -4.89 -10.87 5.50
CA THR A 77 -5.53 -11.71 6.51
C THR A 77 -6.84 -12.23 5.93
N ASN A 78 -6.95 -13.54 5.82
CA ASN A 78 -8.10 -14.18 5.18
C ASN A 78 -9.29 -14.27 6.15
N THR A 79 -10.48 -13.93 5.66
CA THR A 79 -11.76 -14.16 6.35
C THR A 79 -12.66 -14.92 5.39
N ASP A 80 -12.84 -16.22 5.59
CA ASP A 80 -13.54 -17.07 4.62
C ASP A 80 -12.88 -17.07 3.23
N TRP A 81 -11.57 -17.26 3.13
CA TRP A 81 -10.84 -17.30 1.84
C TRP A 81 -10.60 -18.73 1.36
N HIS A 82 -10.74 -19.01 0.06
CA HIS A 82 -10.44 -20.31 -0.54
C HIS A 82 -9.00 -20.38 -1.08
N ASN A 83 -8.34 -21.53 -0.98
CA ASN A 83 -6.93 -21.69 -1.39
C ASN A 83 -6.71 -21.54 -2.90
N ASN A 84 -7.70 -21.89 -3.72
CA ASN A 84 -7.62 -21.72 -5.17
C ASN A 84 -7.70 -20.25 -5.60
N LEU A 85 -8.19 -19.34 -4.74
CA LEU A 85 -8.29 -17.92 -5.05
C LEU A 85 -6.93 -17.25 -4.88
N VAL A 86 -6.38 -16.75 -5.98
CA VAL A 86 -5.09 -16.05 -6.02
C VAL A 86 -5.36 -14.56 -6.20
N LEU A 87 -5.04 -13.80 -5.15
CA LEU A 87 -5.09 -12.35 -5.15
C LEU A 87 -3.70 -11.78 -5.45
N THR A 88 -3.64 -10.92 -6.46
CA THR A 88 -2.43 -10.19 -6.83
C THR A 88 -2.67 -8.69 -6.76
N ALA A 89 -1.60 -7.93 -6.56
CA ALA A 89 -1.63 -6.48 -6.61
C ALA A 89 -0.46 -5.93 -7.41
N ARG A 90 -0.67 -4.78 -8.04
CA ARG A 90 0.39 -3.96 -8.63
C ARG A 90 0.10 -2.48 -8.43
N ARG A 91 1.16 -1.70 -8.36
CA ARG A 91 1.15 -0.25 -8.43
C ARG A 91 1.01 0.18 -9.89
N THR A 92 0.09 1.08 -10.16
CA THR A 92 -0.18 1.60 -11.53
C THR A 92 0.40 2.99 -11.76
N GLY A 93 0.91 3.65 -10.71
CA GLY A 93 1.47 5.01 -10.77
C GLY A 93 2.39 5.34 -9.60
N ALA A 94 3.13 6.45 -9.68
CA ALA A 94 4.10 6.86 -8.65
C ALA A 94 3.49 7.57 -7.44
N GLY A 95 2.22 7.97 -7.52
CA GLY A 95 1.63 8.91 -6.57
C GLY A 95 2.08 10.35 -6.84
N THR A 96 1.66 11.24 -5.95
CA THR A 96 1.91 12.68 -6.02
C THR A 96 2.74 13.12 -4.81
N PRO A 97 3.98 13.60 -5.03
CA PRO A 97 4.84 14.10 -3.95
C PRO A 97 4.29 15.41 -3.37
N SER A 98 4.57 15.70 -2.09
CA SER A 98 4.28 17.02 -1.52
C SER A 98 5.13 18.13 -2.16
N ILE A 99 4.62 19.36 -2.11
CA ILE A 99 5.29 20.54 -2.66
C ILE A 99 6.70 20.65 -2.05
N LEU A 100 7.71 20.82 -2.90
CA LEU A 100 9.15 20.90 -2.54
C LEU A 100 9.76 19.61 -1.97
N SER A 101 9.20 18.43 -2.27
CA SER A 101 9.80 17.15 -1.88
C SER A 101 10.39 16.40 -3.08
N ALA A 102 11.62 15.90 -2.90
CA ALA A 102 12.26 14.98 -3.83
C ALA A 102 11.99 13.52 -3.37
N VAL A 103 10.72 13.10 -3.45
CA VAL A 103 10.27 11.75 -3.06
C VAL A 103 9.71 10.99 -4.25
N SER A 104 10.02 9.70 -4.34
CA SER A 104 9.58 8.85 -5.45
C SER A 104 9.32 7.41 -5.00
N ALA A 105 8.34 6.75 -5.63
CA ALA A 105 8.08 5.32 -5.44
C ALA A 105 8.79 4.48 -6.52
N SER A 106 9.49 3.43 -6.10
CA SER A 106 10.19 2.49 -6.98
C SER A 106 9.73 1.04 -6.74
N GLY A 107 9.65 0.24 -7.80
CA GLY A 107 9.17 -1.14 -7.75
C GLY A 107 7.64 -1.27 -7.63
N GLY A 108 7.17 -2.50 -7.47
CA GLY A 108 5.74 -2.83 -7.32
C GLY A 108 4.87 -2.67 -8.57
N THR A 109 5.44 -2.39 -9.75
CA THR A 109 4.66 -2.20 -11.00
C THR A 109 4.26 -3.51 -11.69
N THR A 110 4.90 -4.62 -11.30
CA THR A 110 4.54 -5.97 -11.74
C THR A 110 3.55 -6.58 -10.75
N ALA A 111 2.59 -7.36 -11.25
CA ALA A 111 1.63 -8.06 -10.40
C ALA A 111 2.34 -9.03 -9.45
N GLN A 112 2.14 -8.85 -8.16
CA GLN A 112 2.69 -9.67 -7.09
C GLN A 112 1.56 -10.36 -6.34
N THR A 113 1.71 -11.66 -6.07
CA THR A 113 0.74 -12.41 -5.26
C THR A 113 0.80 -11.95 -3.81
N ILE A 114 -0.35 -11.60 -3.24
CA ILE A 114 -0.47 -11.24 -1.83
C ILE A 114 -0.75 -12.51 -1.03
N THR A 115 0.09 -12.76 -0.04
CA THR A 115 -0.04 -13.92 0.87
C THR A 115 -0.22 -13.46 2.31
N ASN A 116 -0.40 -14.42 3.21
CA ASN A 116 -0.52 -14.15 4.64
C ASN A 116 0.83 -13.79 5.29
N ILE A 117 1.92 -13.81 4.52
CA ILE A 117 3.26 -13.43 4.95
C ILE A 117 3.55 -12.03 4.42
N SER A 118 4.06 -11.16 5.29
CA SER A 118 4.50 -9.82 4.91
C SER A 118 5.65 -9.90 3.92
N THR A 119 5.44 -9.36 2.73
CA THR A 119 6.45 -9.33 1.66
C THR A 119 6.67 -7.90 1.19
N ALA A 120 7.91 -7.58 0.80
CA ALA A 120 8.21 -6.28 0.22
C ALA A 120 7.40 -6.09 -1.06
N PHE A 121 6.78 -4.92 -1.23
CA PHE A 121 5.95 -4.61 -2.38
C PHE A 121 6.58 -3.51 -3.25
N PHE A 122 6.91 -2.37 -2.63
CA PHE A 122 7.64 -1.28 -3.27
C PHE A 122 8.42 -0.47 -2.24
N THR A 123 9.29 0.42 -2.73
CA THR A 123 10.04 1.35 -1.88
C THR A 123 9.68 2.79 -2.19
N ILE A 124 9.77 3.64 -1.17
CA ILE A 124 9.68 5.08 -1.29
C ILE A 124 11.07 5.63 -0.96
N ASN A 125 11.63 6.40 -1.89
CA ASN A 125 12.97 6.95 -1.78
C ASN A 125 12.85 8.45 -1.60
N VAL A 126 13.47 8.98 -0.56
CA VAL A 126 13.51 10.40 -0.22
C VAL A 126 14.93 10.91 -0.43
N SER A 127 15.08 11.90 -1.30
CA SER A 127 16.35 12.55 -1.58
C SER A 127 16.65 13.70 -0.62
N PHE A 128 17.92 14.13 -0.60
CA PHE A 128 18.38 15.31 0.13
C PHE A 128 17.60 16.56 -0.32
N LEU A 129 17.34 17.48 0.62
CA LEU A 129 16.51 18.69 0.49
C LEU A 129 15.01 18.46 0.70
N SER A 130 14.62 18.36 1.97
CA SER A 130 13.24 18.61 2.34
C SER A 130 13.16 19.40 3.63
N LEU A 131 12.47 20.55 3.56
CA LEU A 131 12.00 21.29 4.73
C LEU A 131 10.52 20.97 4.91
N GLY A 132 10.19 20.34 6.03
CA GLY A 132 8.81 19.98 6.42
C GLY A 132 8.39 18.59 5.96
N GLY A 133 7.43 18.00 6.68
CA GLY A 133 6.96 16.64 6.49
C GLY A 133 6.71 16.23 5.05
N ILE A 134 7.54 15.32 4.56
CA ILE A 134 7.42 14.79 3.21
C ILE A 134 6.27 13.81 3.20
N SER A 135 5.47 13.91 2.15
CA SER A 135 4.46 12.90 1.86
C SER A 135 4.49 12.50 0.40
N LEU A 136 4.14 11.25 0.17
CA LEU A 136 3.84 10.72 -1.15
C LEU A 136 2.39 10.23 -1.09
N SER A 137 1.51 10.97 -1.74
CA SER A 137 0.07 10.75 -1.70
C SER A 137 -0.44 10.02 -2.94
N ASN A 138 -1.64 9.45 -2.86
CA ASN A 138 -2.36 8.90 -4.02
C ASN A 138 -1.57 7.86 -4.82
N ILE A 139 -0.77 7.01 -4.16
CA ILE A 139 -0.08 5.90 -4.82
C ILE A 139 -1.16 4.87 -5.23
N PRO A 140 -1.45 4.69 -6.53
CA PRO A 140 -2.58 3.90 -6.97
C PRO A 140 -2.21 2.43 -7.10
N ILE A 141 -3.04 1.58 -6.50
CA ILE A 141 -2.92 0.12 -6.51
C ILE A 141 -4.12 -0.48 -7.22
N GLU A 142 -3.84 -1.45 -8.09
CA GLU A 142 -4.79 -2.30 -8.78
C GLU A 142 -4.67 -3.74 -8.25
N TYR A 143 -5.80 -4.41 -8.10
CA TYR A 143 -5.88 -5.82 -7.72
C TYR A 143 -6.36 -6.67 -8.89
N SER A 144 -5.90 -7.91 -8.91
CA SER A 144 -6.47 -8.94 -9.77
C SER A 144 -6.68 -10.22 -8.98
N LEU A 145 -7.85 -10.83 -9.16
CA LEU A 145 -8.30 -12.05 -8.51
C LEU A 145 -8.49 -13.13 -9.57
N SER A 146 -7.79 -14.25 -9.42
CA SER A 146 -7.88 -15.40 -10.32
C SER A 146 -8.16 -16.69 -9.54
N GLY A 147 -8.43 -17.77 -10.28
CA GLY A 147 -8.79 -19.07 -9.70
C GLY A 147 -10.28 -19.19 -9.35
N ILE A 148 -11.10 -18.34 -9.95
CA ILE A 148 -12.56 -18.42 -9.89
C ILE A 148 -12.99 -19.64 -10.72
N SER A 149 -13.77 -20.55 -10.11
CA SER A 149 -14.28 -21.73 -10.79
C SER A 149 -15.57 -22.25 -10.15
N VAL A 150 -16.40 -22.97 -10.91
CA VAL A 150 -17.62 -23.69 -10.48
C VAL A 150 -17.42 -24.64 -9.30
N ILE A 151 -16.21 -25.13 -9.10
CA ILE A 151 -15.89 -26.01 -7.97
C ILE A 151 -15.84 -25.25 -6.64
N LEU A 152 -15.75 -23.92 -6.68
CA LEU A 152 -15.78 -23.10 -5.47
C LEU A 152 -17.19 -23.05 -4.92
N PRO A 153 -17.38 -23.24 -3.60
CA PRO A 153 -18.67 -23.01 -2.97
C PRO A 153 -19.19 -21.59 -3.25
N VAL A 154 -20.47 -21.49 -3.58
CA VAL A 154 -21.13 -20.19 -3.81
C VAL A 154 -21.34 -19.50 -2.47
N LYS A 155 -20.40 -18.64 -2.10
CA LYS A 155 -20.47 -17.80 -0.90
C LYS A 155 -19.63 -16.53 -1.08
N THR A 156 -19.74 -15.63 -0.11
CA THR A 156 -18.87 -14.46 -0.02
C THR A 156 -17.52 -14.86 0.55
N TYR A 157 -16.45 -14.51 -0.16
CA TYR A 157 -15.06 -14.63 0.30
C TYR A 157 -14.56 -13.24 0.67
N SER A 158 -13.83 -13.11 1.78
CA SER A 158 -13.31 -11.82 2.25
C SER A 158 -11.83 -11.93 2.65
N THR A 159 -11.11 -10.83 2.52
CA THR A 159 -9.74 -10.73 3.05
C THR A 159 -9.40 -9.28 3.30
N THR A 160 -8.64 -9.03 4.36
CA THR A 160 -8.11 -7.71 4.70
C THR A 160 -6.67 -7.61 4.23
N ILE A 161 -6.38 -6.65 3.36
CA ILE A 161 -5.02 -6.37 2.90
C ILE A 161 -4.40 -5.33 3.85
N THR A 162 -3.23 -5.64 4.38
CA THR A 162 -2.49 -4.78 5.30
C THR A 162 -1.20 -4.32 4.63
N TYR A 163 -1.04 -2.99 4.57
CA TYR A 163 0.18 -2.34 4.14
C TYR A 163 0.96 -1.85 5.35
N THR A 164 2.26 -2.10 5.37
CA THR A 164 3.15 -1.70 6.46
C THR A 164 4.30 -0.89 5.89
N ILE A 165 4.56 0.28 6.48
CA ILE A 165 5.70 1.12 6.17
C ILE A 165 6.80 0.90 7.21
N VAL A 166 8.04 0.76 6.75
CA VAL A 166 9.23 0.66 7.61
C VAL A 166 10.36 1.47 6.98
N GLU A 167 11.03 2.30 7.77
CA GLU A 167 12.27 2.96 7.38
C GLU A 167 13.43 1.94 7.30
N LEU A 168 14.25 2.05 6.25
CA LEU A 168 15.42 1.19 6.00
C LEU A 168 16.71 1.81 6.52
#